data_AF-A0A3D3VS75-F1
#
_entry.id   AF-A0A3D3VS75-F1
#
_cell.length_a   1.000
_cell.length_b   1.000
_cell.length_c   1.000
_cell.angle_alpha   90.00
_cell.angle_beta   90.00
_cell.angle_gamma   90.00
#
_symmetry.space_group_name_H-M   'P 1'
#
loop_
_entity.id
_entity.type
_entity.pdbx_description
1 polymer ?
#
loop_
_entity_poly.entity_id
_entity_poly.type
_entity_poly.pdbx_seq_one_letter_code
_entity_poly.pdbx_strand_id
1 'polypeptide(L)'
;MKKSDNAMGVSKWASKGGWGGGLSLLFLMIGVVGVWAQEGDPKTESQPTQTRAKTFVPSPSSSETAAAGQIKILEIEFSSRRADVTINEDKIRQNMRSNQGGVYSQQVIDGDIESLYQTGDYENVQIMTSEVTTGGERGVRLSVIVDPKVRVAAVEVKRKRADGGLDDELSVDKEDLLDLKLKALTANDAKGAAALANAFSPKETVTKAGDTLSEERLQRDAYAMEDFYRDKGYKDVKIIAKQEEVKGGEAKVIFEIDEGIRGFISKIRFIGNQAATAKELEKVVKLKPKEWWQIFSKSDRFEEMALKDDVSRIKNYYLNQGYIDISVAASIDLPRTAKNEEAQKDTDAPRGEDFDPDDIPAEDLILTYRIEEGRQYRVGTLSVDGNAFFSADDLLNELQTKAKQVEIFDQVELKMMKANGLQEGEIYAINSLQASIETLQDKYGRRGFREARVEYRMTPNVENGRIDVSFNIKEGEKFYVDKIEIQGNTTTRDKVIRREIDLAPGEVFDTVREKASKKRLEGLNYFSKVETYAEETDVPNRQKLIVKVEEKGTGEVSFGAGFSSVELLTGNKIG
;
A
#
# COMPACT_ATOMS: atom_id res chain seq x y z
N MET A 1 44.31 -0.46 50.15
CA MET A 1 44.32 1.03 50.11
C MET A 1 43.89 1.41 48.70
N LYS A 2 42.79 2.08 48.37
CA LYS A 2 41.76 2.86 49.08
C LYS A 2 40.35 2.36 48.67
N LYS A 3 39.42 2.50 49.62
CA LYS A 3 37.96 2.31 49.52
C LYS A 3 37.27 3.60 49.05
N SER A 4 36.09 3.44 48.43
CA SER A 4 34.83 4.15 48.72
C SER A 4 33.74 3.53 47.82
N ASP A 5 32.97 2.55 48.27
CA ASP A 5 31.70 2.66 49.02
C ASP A 5 30.70 3.66 48.40
N ASN A 6 29.71 3.13 47.68
CA ASN A 6 28.31 3.34 48.08
C ASN A 6 27.39 2.20 47.60
N ALA A 7 26.71 1.61 48.58
CA ALA A 7 25.60 0.66 48.46
C ALA A 7 24.31 1.44 48.06
N MET A 8 23.12 0.90 47.82
CA MET A 8 22.45 -0.37 48.11
C MET A 8 21.10 -0.30 47.36
N GLY A 9 20.52 -1.42 46.93
CA GLY A 9 19.15 -1.42 46.39
C GLY A 9 18.73 -2.70 45.68
N VAL A 10 18.64 -3.79 46.43
CA VAL A 10 18.14 -5.09 45.97
C VAL A 10 16.65 -5.19 46.29
N SER A 11 15.83 -5.66 45.34
CA SER A 11 14.64 -6.46 45.69
C SER A 11 14.26 -7.44 44.57
N LYS A 12 14.43 -8.72 44.88
CA LYS A 12 13.84 -9.90 44.23
C LYS A 12 12.34 -9.95 44.49
N TRP A 13 11.57 -10.42 43.50
CA TRP A 13 10.42 -11.35 43.55
C TRP A 13 9.58 -11.13 42.28
N ALA A 14 8.87 -12.08 41.69
CA ALA A 14 8.84 -13.53 41.72
C ALA A 14 7.92 -13.95 40.56
N SER A 15 8.11 -15.17 40.06
CA SER A 15 7.27 -15.85 39.08
C SER A 15 5.79 -15.94 39.48
N LYS A 16 4.88 -15.80 38.50
CA LYS A 16 3.85 -16.80 38.10
C LYS A 16 2.73 -16.12 37.31
N GLY A 17 2.22 -16.82 36.29
CA GLY A 17 0.90 -16.59 35.73
C GLY A 17 0.91 -16.49 34.21
N GLY A 18 0.78 -17.65 33.55
CA GLY A 18 0.45 -17.68 32.13
C GLY A 18 -1.00 -17.27 31.89
N TRP A 19 -1.27 -16.82 30.67
CA TRP A 19 -2.55 -17.01 30.00
C TRP A 19 -2.32 -16.92 28.49
N GLY A 20 -2.80 -17.95 27.79
CA GLY A 20 -2.91 -17.95 26.34
C GLY A 20 -4.01 -17.00 25.89
N GLY A 21 -3.81 -16.43 24.72
CA GLY A 21 -4.83 -15.68 23.98
C GLY A 21 -4.56 -15.89 22.50
N GLY A 22 -5.33 -16.79 21.89
CA GLY A 22 -5.35 -16.95 20.44
C GLY A 22 -5.92 -15.71 19.78
N LEU A 23 -5.27 -15.26 18.70
CA LEU A 23 -5.88 -14.30 17.78
C LEU A 23 -6.88 -15.04 16.90
N SER A 24 -8.15 -15.03 17.30
CA SER A 24 -9.27 -15.24 16.39
C SER A 24 -9.51 -13.95 15.60
N LEU A 25 -9.22 -13.98 14.30
CA LEU A 25 -9.73 -12.97 13.36
C LEU A 25 -11.25 -13.16 13.22
N LEU A 26 -12.02 -12.30 13.87
CA LEU A 26 -13.46 -12.19 13.63
C LEU A 26 -13.69 -11.22 12.46
N PHE A 27 -14.08 -11.75 11.30
CA PHE A 27 -14.65 -10.99 10.20
C PHE A 27 -16.03 -10.48 10.63
N LEU A 28 -16.18 -9.16 10.75
CA LEU A 28 -17.50 -8.55 10.93
C LEU A 28 -18.18 -8.41 9.57
N MET A 29 -18.97 -9.43 9.20
CA MET A 29 -19.98 -9.35 8.15
C MET A 29 -21.17 -8.55 8.68
N ILE A 30 -21.39 -7.32 8.20
CA ILE A 30 -22.67 -6.63 8.38
C ILE A 30 -23.55 -7.01 7.19
N GLY A 31 -24.51 -7.90 7.47
CA GLY A 31 -25.59 -8.28 6.57
C GLY A 31 -26.55 -7.13 6.34
N VAL A 32 -26.86 -6.90 5.06
CA VAL A 32 -27.95 -6.06 4.60
C VAL A 32 -29.27 -6.79 4.85
N VAL A 33 -30.10 -6.28 5.76
CA VAL A 33 -31.51 -6.67 5.87
C VAL A 33 -32.34 -5.59 5.22
N GLY A 34 -32.93 -5.92 4.06
CA GLY A 34 -33.89 -5.09 3.37
C GLY A 34 -35.24 -5.07 4.09
N VAL A 35 -35.77 -3.88 4.31
CA VAL A 35 -37.19 -3.65 4.63
C VAL A 35 -37.79 -2.88 3.46
N TRP A 36 -38.81 -3.48 2.84
CA TRP A 36 -39.64 -2.87 1.81
C TRP A 36 -40.70 -1.97 2.47
N ALA A 37 -40.81 -0.73 2.04
CA ALA A 37 -41.97 0.14 2.29
C ALA A 37 -42.21 1.08 1.09
N GLN A 38 -43.07 0.58 0.19
CA GLN A 38 -44.15 1.21 -0.58
C GLN A 38 -44.12 2.71 -0.98
N GLU A 39 -44.34 2.94 -2.27
CA GLU A 39 -44.50 4.19 -3.02
C GLU A 39 -45.28 5.35 -2.35
N GLY A 40 -44.74 6.56 -2.53
CA GLY A 40 -45.46 7.83 -2.57
C GLY A 40 -44.80 8.78 -3.58
N ASP A 41 -45.61 9.31 -4.50
CA ASP A 41 -45.27 10.15 -5.67
C ASP A 41 -44.46 11.45 -5.41
N PRO A 42 -43.87 12.08 -6.46
CA PRO A 42 -42.67 12.90 -6.37
C PRO A 42 -42.97 14.32 -5.88
N LYS A 43 -42.23 14.76 -4.86
CA LYS A 43 -42.12 16.17 -4.50
C LYS A 43 -40.73 16.69 -4.84
N THR A 44 -40.73 17.60 -5.80
CA THR A 44 -39.71 18.60 -6.15
C THR A 44 -38.65 18.82 -5.06
N GLU A 45 -37.41 18.43 -5.32
CA GLU A 45 -36.26 18.85 -4.52
C GLU A 45 -36.04 20.35 -4.72
N SER A 46 -36.33 21.12 -3.68
CA SER A 46 -35.91 22.51 -3.57
C SER A 46 -34.41 22.57 -3.28
N GLN A 47 -33.71 23.45 -4.00
CA GLN A 47 -32.33 23.88 -3.76
C GLN A 47 -32.02 24.06 -2.26
N PRO A 48 -30.76 23.86 -1.82
CA PRO A 48 -30.38 24.14 -0.45
C PRO A 48 -30.62 25.63 -0.20
N THR A 49 -31.67 25.90 0.57
CA THR A 49 -31.97 27.24 1.02
C THR A 49 -30.83 27.62 1.95
N GLN A 50 -30.01 28.59 1.53
CA GLN A 50 -29.07 29.26 2.41
C GLN A 50 -29.85 29.70 3.64
N THR A 51 -29.66 28.96 4.73
CA THR A 51 -30.29 29.30 6.00
C THR A 51 -29.53 30.50 6.51
N ARG A 52 -30.04 31.70 6.19
CA ARG A 52 -29.71 32.92 6.93
C ARG A 52 -30.16 32.68 8.37
N ALA A 53 -29.25 32.15 9.19
CA ALA A 53 -29.43 32.15 10.63
C ALA A 53 -29.34 33.60 11.10
N LYS A 54 -30.49 34.29 11.14
CA LYS A 54 -30.65 35.49 11.95
C LYS A 54 -30.69 35.04 13.40
N THR A 55 -29.53 34.97 14.03
CA THR A 55 -29.44 34.80 15.48
C THR A 55 -29.98 36.07 16.13
N PHE A 56 -31.13 35.95 16.78
CA PHE A 56 -31.77 37.01 17.55
C PHE A 56 -30.97 37.22 18.85
N VAL A 57 -30.47 38.43 19.06
CA VAL A 57 -29.86 38.89 20.33
C VAL A 57 -30.84 39.90 20.93
N PRO A 58 -31.16 39.82 22.24
CA PRO A 58 -32.27 40.59 22.80
C PRO A 58 -32.00 42.10 22.72
N SER A 59 -33.03 42.86 22.34
CA SER A 59 -33.05 44.32 22.50
C SER A 59 -32.80 44.69 23.96
N PRO A 60 -32.03 45.76 24.25
CA PRO A 60 -31.97 46.30 25.60
C PRO A 60 -33.36 46.75 26.03
N SER A 61 -33.67 46.43 27.28
CA SER A 61 -34.95 46.64 27.94
C SER A 61 -35.48 48.06 27.76
N SER A 62 -36.75 48.14 27.40
CA SER A 62 -37.57 49.34 27.43
C SER A 62 -37.74 49.84 28.87
N SER A 63 -36.96 50.83 29.27
CA SER A 63 -37.36 51.79 30.30
C SER A 63 -36.51 53.06 30.22
N GLU A 64 -37.20 54.20 30.29
CA GLU A 64 -36.72 55.58 30.42
C GLU A 64 -36.56 56.40 29.13
N THR A 65 -37.58 57.23 28.94
CA THR A 65 -37.63 58.41 28.07
C THR A 65 -36.42 59.32 28.34
N ALA A 66 -35.40 59.21 27.50
CA ALA A 66 -34.34 60.20 27.36
C ALA A 66 -34.12 60.45 25.86
N ALA A 67 -33.80 61.70 25.52
CA ALA A 67 -33.72 62.29 24.19
C ALA A 67 -33.26 61.36 23.04
N ALA A 68 -33.77 61.63 21.83
CA ALA A 68 -33.23 61.16 20.56
C ALA A 68 -31.75 61.59 20.40
N GLY A 69 -30.86 60.94 21.13
CA GLY A 69 -29.43 61.01 20.99
C GLY A 69 -29.01 59.86 20.10
N GLN A 70 -28.43 60.18 18.96
CA GLN A 70 -27.78 59.22 18.09
C GLN A 70 -26.79 58.38 18.92
N ILE A 71 -27.01 57.07 19.02
CA ILE A 71 -26.05 56.15 19.67
C ILE A 71 -24.74 56.26 18.87
N LYS A 72 -23.64 56.63 19.51
CA LYS A 72 -22.35 56.79 18.83
C LYS A 72 -21.54 55.50 18.87
N ILE A 73 -20.77 55.25 17.80
CA ILE A 73 -19.75 54.23 17.75
C ILE A 73 -18.50 54.77 18.45
N LEU A 74 -18.18 54.24 19.63
CA LEU A 74 -17.05 54.75 20.43
C LEU A 74 -15.73 54.05 20.08
N GLU A 75 -15.81 52.81 19.62
CA GLU A 75 -14.65 51.96 19.35
C GLU A 75 -14.97 50.92 18.27
N ILE A 76 -13.99 50.60 17.43
CA ILE A 76 -14.07 49.53 16.44
C ILE A 76 -12.81 48.67 16.60
N GLU A 77 -13.01 47.39 16.88
CA GLU A 77 -11.96 46.39 16.99
C GLU A 77 -12.05 45.43 15.80
N PHE A 78 -10.90 45.12 15.19
CA PHE A 78 -10.81 44.18 14.09
C PHE A 78 -10.13 42.90 14.56
N SER A 79 -10.69 41.75 14.19
CA SER A 79 -10.13 40.45 14.54
C SER A 79 -10.44 39.43 13.45
N SER A 80 -9.72 38.31 13.47
CA SER A 80 -10.03 37.13 12.66
C SER A 80 -10.23 35.93 13.58
N ARG A 81 -11.09 34.98 13.19
CA ARG A 81 -11.18 33.70 13.90
C ARG A 81 -9.96 32.81 13.64
N ARG A 82 -9.23 33.11 12.57
CA ARG A 82 -7.99 32.45 12.17
C ARG A 82 -6.81 33.20 12.79
N ALA A 83 -6.15 32.56 13.75
CA ALA A 83 -4.94 33.11 14.38
C ALA A 83 -3.73 33.12 13.43
N ASP A 84 -3.80 32.35 12.35
CA ASP A 84 -2.79 32.15 11.32
C ASP A 84 -2.90 33.15 10.14
N VAL A 85 -3.81 34.13 10.19
CA VAL A 85 -3.94 35.10 9.09
C VAL A 85 -3.92 36.54 9.59
N THR A 86 -2.96 37.31 9.08
CA THR A 86 -2.84 38.74 9.38
C THR A 86 -3.90 39.54 8.62
N ILE A 87 -4.70 40.32 9.35
CA ILE A 87 -5.72 41.20 8.76
C ILE A 87 -5.13 42.56 8.37
N ASN A 88 -5.62 43.13 7.27
CA ASN A 88 -5.32 44.50 6.88
C ASN A 88 -6.44 45.43 7.36
N GLU A 89 -6.29 46.00 8.55
CA GLU A 89 -7.31 46.86 9.16
C GLU A 89 -7.65 48.08 8.30
N ASP A 90 -6.67 48.70 7.65
CA ASP A 90 -6.89 49.87 6.80
C ASP A 90 -7.79 49.53 5.62
N LYS A 91 -7.59 48.36 5.02
CA LYS A 91 -8.43 47.86 3.92
C LYS A 91 -9.85 47.55 4.39
N ILE A 92 -10.02 47.03 5.60
CA ILE A 92 -11.35 46.79 6.18
C ILE A 92 -12.05 48.14 6.42
N ARG A 93 -11.39 49.09 7.06
CA ARG A 93 -11.91 50.44 7.34
C ARG A 93 -12.29 51.19 6.06
N GLN A 94 -11.50 51.11 5.00
CA GLN A 94 -11.77 51.78 3.71
C GLN A 94 -13.03 51.25 3.02
N ASN A 95 -13.44 50.01 3.29
CA ASN A 95 -14.61 49.37 2.69
C ASN A 95 -15.82 49.33 3.66
N MET A 96 -15.71 49.97 4.82
CA MET A 96 -16.80 50.18 5.77
C MET A 96 -17.28 51.64 5.75
N ARG A 97 -18.58 51.83 5.95
CA ARG A 97 -19.22 53.13 6.18
C ARG A 97 -19.19 53.51 7.66
N SER A 98 -19.18 52.54 8.58
CA SER A 98 -19.02 52.81 10.01
C SER A 98 -17.62 53.35 10.33
N ASN A 99 -17.58 54.44 11.09
CA ASN A 99 -16.36 55.05 11.59
C ASN A 99 -16.47 55.37 13.08
N GLN A 100 -15.32 55.46 13.75
CA GLN A 100 -15.26 55.86 15.15
C GLN A 100 -15.78 57.30 15.31
N GLY A 101 -16.72 57.51 16.22
CA GLY A 101 -17.45 58.76 16.43
C GLY A 101 -18.73 58.90 15.60
N GLY A 102 -18.99 57.99 14.65
CA GLY A 102 -20.18 57.97 13.80
C GLY A 102 -21.46 57.52 14.51
N VAL A 103 -22.59 57.68 13.84
CA VAL A 103 -23.92 57.28 14.35
C VAL A 103 -24.15 55.80 14.07
N TYR A 104 -24.45 55.04 15.11
CA TYR A 104 -24.86 53.64 15.02
C TYR A 104 -26.28 53.53 14.44
N SER A 105 -26.42 52.70 13.41
CA SER A 105 -27.69 52.24 12.87
C SER A 105 -27.52 50.86 12.29
N GLN A 106 -28.51 49.98 12.48
CA GLN A 106 -28.49 48.63 11.93
C GLN A 106 -28.34 48.63 10.39
N GLN A 107 -28.89 49.64 9.70
CA GLN A 107 -28.76 49.77 8.26
C GLN A 107 -27.32 50.05 7.80
N VAL A 108 -26.53 50.74 8.63
CA VAL A 108 -25.12 51.02 8.35
C VAL A 108 -24.31 49.74 8.53
N ILE A 109 -24.56 48.98 9.61
CA ILE A 109 -23.89 47.70 9.87
C ILE A 109 -24.20 46.66 8.78
N ASP A 110 -25.47 46.52 8.41
CA ASP A 110 -25.87 45.59 7.33
C ASP A 110 -25.19 45.97 6.00
N GLY A 111 -25.09 47.28 5.71
CA GLY A 111 -24.38 47.79 4.53
C GLY A 111 -22.86 47.60 4.57
N ASP A 112 -22.25 47.65 5.75
CA ASP A 112 -20.81 47.39 5.95
C ASP A 112 -20.49 45.92 5.72
N ILE A 113 -21.32 45.01 6.26
CA ILE A 113 -21.20 43.58 6.00
C ILE A 113 -21.30 43.31 4.50
N GLU A 114 -22.29 43.91 3.83
CA GLU A 114 -22.46 43.76 2.38
C GLU A 114 -21.26 44.31 1.60
N SER A 115 -20.76 45.51 1.96
CA SER A 115 -19.63 46.14 1.29
C SER A 115 -18.34 45.31 1.45
N LEU A 116 -18.11 44.73 2.63
CA LEU A 116 -16.99 43.84 2.88
C LEU A 116 -17.10 42.54 2.09
N TYR A 117 -18.29 41.91 2.01
CA TYR A 117 -18.47 40.74 1.14
C TYR A 117 -18.31 41.07 -0.35
N GLN A 118 -18.74 42.26 -0.78
CA GLN A 118 -18.60 42.71 -2.18
C GLN A 118 -17.13 42.89 -2.61
N THR A 119 -16.19 43.09 -1.68
CA THR A 119 -14.75 43.06 -1.99
C THR A 119 -14.29 41.71 -2.51
N GLY A 120 -15.02 40.63 -2.18
CA GLY A 120 -14.68 39.26 -2.55
C GLY A 120 -13.52 38.64 -1.75
N ASP A 121 -12.86 39.42 -0.89
CA ASP A 121 -11.63 39.05 -0.18
C ASP A 121 -11.88 38.35 1.16
N TYR A 122 -13.14 38.25 1.60
CA TYR A 122 -13.52 37.60 2.84
C TYR A 122 -14.50 36.45 2.57
N GLU A 123 -14.30 35.33 3.26
CA GLU A 123 -15.21 34.17 3.24
C GLU A 123 -16.35 34.36 4.24
N ASN A 124 -16.05 34.95 5.39
CA ASN A 124 -17.03 35.29 6.40
C ASN A 124 -16.74 36.66 7.00
N VAL A 125 -17.80 37.43 7.25
CA VAL A 125 -17.78 38.75 7.86
C VAL A 125 -18.89 38.78 8.90
N GLN A 126 -18.52 39.07 10.15
CA GLN A 126 -19.44 39.21 11.26
C GLN A 126 -19.11 40.48 12.03
N ILE A 127 -20.11 41.32 12.28
CA ILE A 127 -19.97 42.50 13.13
C ILE A 127 -20.81 42.28 14.38
N MET A 128 -20.16 42.25 15.54
CA MET A 128 -20.82 42.16 16.85
C MET A 128 -20.85 43.53 17.52
N THR A 129 -21.92 43.82 18.24
CA THR A 129 -22.10 45.10 18.93
C THR A 129 -22.17 44.84 20.44
N SER A 130 -21.39 45.59 21.22
CA SER A 130 -21.47 45.59 22.69
C SER A 130 -21.55 47.02 23.22
N GLU A 131 -22.29 47.23 24.31
CA GLU A 131 -22.35 48.54 24.96
C GLU A 131 -21.04 48.87 25.66
N VAL A 132 -20.55 50.10 25.48
CA VAL A 132 -19.34 50.58 26.15
C VAL A 132 -19.56 52.01 26.63
N THR A 133 -19.01 52.34 27.79
CA THR A 133 -19.01 53.71 28.33
C THR A 133 -17.58 54.19 28.41
N THR A 134 -17.21 55.13 27.53
CA THR A 134 -15.85 55.66 27.43
C THR A 134 -15.90 57.16 27.68
N GLY A 135 -15.14 57.64 28.67
CA GLY A 135 -15.10 59.07 29.01
C GLY A 135 -16.43 59.66 29.52
N GLY A 136 -17.35 58.84 30.02
CA GLY A 136 -18.68 59.26 30.48
C GLY A 136 -19.76 59.33 29.39
N GLU A 137 -19.42 59.08 28.12
CA GLU A 137 -20.38 58.93 27.02
C GLU A 137 -20.78 57.45 26.86
N ARG A 138 -22.10 57.17 26.79
CA ARG A 138 -22.64 55.84 26.46
C ARG A 138 -22.70 55.67 24.95
N GLY A 139 -22.16 54.56 24.46
CA GLY A 139 -22.19 54.22 23.04
C GLY A 139 -21.92 52.74 22.81
N VAL A 140 -21.59 52.40 21.57
CA VAL A 140 -21.35 51.02 21.16
C VAL A 140 -19.93 50.79 20.70
N ARG A 141 -19.40 49.60 21.02
CA ARG A 141 -18.19 49.03 20.43
C ARG A 141 -18.61 48.04 19.34
N LEU A 142 -17.98 48.16 18.18
CA LEU A 142 -18.12 47.20 17.09
C LEU A 142 -16.92 46.25 17.08
N SER A 143 -17.17 44.96 17.22
CA SER A 143 -16.15 43.92 17.03
C SER A 143 -16.36 43.30 15.65
N VAL A 144 -15.50 43.68 14.71
CA VAL A 144 -15.51 43.23 13.32
C VAL A 144 -14.63 41.99 13.20
N ILE A 145 -15.26 40.86 12.97
CA ILE A 145 -14.62 39.55 12.83
C ILE A 145 -14.66 39.19 11.34
N VAL A 146 -13.49 39.06 10.72
CA VAL A 146 -13.38 38.70 9.30
C VAL A 146 -12.51 37.46 9.11
N ASP A 147 -12.92 36.59 8.19
CA ASP A 147 -12.14 35.44 7.75
C ASP A 147 -11.66 35.71 6.32
N PRO A 148 -10.43 36.23 6.14
CA PRO A 148 -9.89 36.57 4.82
C PRO A 148 -9.64 35.33 3.97
N LYS A 149 -9.91 35.44 2.67
CA LYS A 149 -9.52 34.46 1.67
C LYS A 149 -8.05 34.67 1.33
N VAL A 150 -7.24 33.65 1.56
CA VAL A 150 -5.84 33.67 1.17
C VAL A 150 -5.75 33.41 -0.33
N ARG A 151 -5.00 34.26 -1.06
CA ARG A 151 -4.74 34.06 -2.49
C ARG A 151 -3.33 33.52 -2.72
N VAL A 152 -3.15 32.76 -3.79
CA VAL A 152 -1.84 32.22 -4.16
C VAL A 152 -1.03 33.32 -4.86
N ALA A 153 0.05 33.78 -4.23
CA ALA A 153 0.96 34.77 -4.83
C ALA A 153 1.81 34.14 -5.94
N ALA A 154 2.38 32.97 -5.65
CA ALA A 154 3.26 32.23 -6.54
C ALA A 154 3.22 30.74 -6.21
N VAL A 155 3.51 29.91 -7.22
CA VAL A 155 3.65 28.47 -7.09
C VAL A 155 5.05 28.08 -7.53
N GLU A 156 5.79 27.43 -6.64
CA GLU A 156 7.09 26.83 -6.92
C GLU A 156 7.00 25.31 -6.81
N VAL A 157 7.82 24.64 -7.61
CA VAL A 157 7.99 23.19 -7.57
C VAL A 157 9.48 22.96 -7.41
N LYS A 158 9.87 22.22 -6.39
CA LYS A 158 11.27 21.96 -6.04
C LYS A 158 11.49 20.49 -5.77
N ARG A 159 12.60 19.95 -6.26
CA ARG A 159 13.03 18.60 -5.92
C ARG A 159 13.66 18.60 -4.54
N LYS A 160 13.35 17.59 -3.75
CA LYS A 160 13.97 17.30 -2.46
C LYS A 160 15.14 16.35 -2.66
N ARG A 161 16.35 16.80 -2.31
CA ARG A 161 17.59 16.01 -2.35
C ARG A 161 17.64 15.01 -1.19
N ALA A 162 18.47 13.98 -1.36
CA ALA A 162 18.69 12.95 -0.32
C ALA A 162 19.27 13.50 1.00
N ASP A 163 19.99 14.63 0.95
CA ASP A 163 20.50 15.36 2.12
C ASP A 163 19.45 16.26 2.80
N GLY A 164 18.23 16.30 2.26
CA GLY A 164 17.12 17.13 2.74
C GLY A 164 17.08 18.55 2.15
N GLY A 165 18.02 18.92 1.27
CA GLY A 165 17.99 20.21 0.58
C GLY A 165 16.95 20.29 -0.55
N LEU A 166 16.66 21.49 -1.04
CA LEU A 166 15.76 21.73 -2.18
C LEU A 166 16.51 22.33 -3.37
N ASP A 167 16.21 21.88 -4.59
CA ASP A 167 16.73 22.44 -5.84
C ASP A 167 15.67 22.44 -6.97
N ASP A 168 16.04 22.98 -8.13
CA ASP A 168 15.17 23.09 -9.31
C ASP A 168 15.43 22.00 -10.38
N GLU A 169 16.28 21.00 -10.10
CA GLU A 169 16.68 19.95 -11.05
C GLU A 169 15.67 18.78 -11.08
N LEU A 170 14.42 19.10 -11.38
CA LEU A 170 13.36 18.11 -11.50
C LEU A 170 13.66 17.10 -12.62
N SER A 171 13.31 15.85 -12.40
CA SER A 171 13.44 14.77 -13.40
C SER A 171 12.34 14.80 -14.47
N VAL A 172 11.39 15.71 -14.30
CA VAL A 172 10.24 15.96 -15.18
C VAL A 172 10.18 17.45 -15.47
N ASP A 173 9.76 17.82 -16.68
CA ASP A 173 9.56 19.21 -17.06
C ASP A 173 8.57 19.91 -16.13
N LYS A 174 9.03 21.00 -15.51
CA LYS A 174 8.23 21.80 -14.56
C LYS A 174 6.93 22.31 -15.16
N GLU A 175 6.93 22.64 -16.46
CA GLU A 175 5.74 23.12 -17.16
C GLU A 175 4.68 22.02 -17.30
N ASP A 176 5.07 20.78 -17.56
CA ASP A 176 4.15 19.63 -17.65
C ASP A 176 3.46 19.37 -16.29
N LEU A 177 4.18 19.57 -15.19
CA LEU A 177 3.64 19.43 -13.84
C LEU A 177 2.63 20.53 -13.46
N LEU A 178 2.78 21.72 -14.03
CA LEU A 178 1.91 22.87 -13.78
C LEU A 178 0.77 22.99 -14.81
N ASP A 179 0.92 22.34 -15.96
CA ASP A 179 -0.10 22.21 -17.02
C ASP A 179 -0.49 20.73 -17.20
N LEU A 180 -0.84 20.06 -16.09
CA LEU A 180 -1.49 18.75 -16.09
C LEU A 180 -2.88 18.85 -16.74
N LYS A 181 -2.93 19.07 -18.06
CA LYS A 181 -4.13 18.91 -18.86
C LYS A 181 -4.57 17.48 -18.70
N LEU A 182 -5.72 17.32 -18.06
CA LEU A 182 -6.38 16.08 -17.67
C LEU A 182 -6.41 15.02 -18.80
N LYS A 183 -5.29 14.33 -19.02
CA LYS A 183 -5.18 13.03 -19.70
C LYS A 183 -4.99 11.88 -18.70
N ALA A 184 -4.82 12.19 -17.43
CA ALA A 184 -4.42 11.24 -16.38
C ALA A 184 -5.57 10.72 -15.49
N LEU A 185 -6.83 11.09 -15.73
CA LEU A 185 -7.96 10.56 -14.94
C LEU A 185 -8.54 9.24 -15.48
N THR A 186 -7.89 8.63 -16.48
CA THR A 186 -8.28 7.33 -17.04
C THR A 186 -7.12 6.33 -17.00
N ALA A 187 -6.60 5.99 -15.82
CA ALA A 187 -5.88 4.74 -15.65
C ALA A 187 -5.84 4.31 -14.17
N ASN A 188 -6.56 3.22 -13.89
CA ASN A 188 -6.31 2.26 -12.80
C ASN A 188 -6.30 2.74 -11.34
N ASP A 189 -7.47 3.18 -10.85
CA ASP A 189 -8.12 2.56 -9.68
C ASP A 189 -9.55 3.10 -9.54
N ALA A 190 -10.50 2.39 -10.14
CA ALA A 190 -11.85 2.85 -10.41
C ALA A 190 -12.72 3.15 -9.16
N LYS A 191 -12.24 2.86 -7.94
CA LYS A 191 -12.99 3.11 -6.70
C LYS A 191 -12.57 4.40 -5.96
N GLY A 192 -11.32 4.84 -6.07
CA GLY A 192 -10.84 6.08 -5.45
C GLY A 192 -11.11 7.31 -6.32
N ALA A 193 -10.80 7.19 -7.62
CA ALA A 193 -10.96 8.28 -8.59
C ALA A 193 -12.43 8.66 -8.82
N ALA A 194 -13.35 7.69 -8.78
CA ALA A 194 -14.78 7.94 -8.96
C ALA A 194 -15.44 8.69 -7.78
N ALA A 195 -14.91 8.52 -6.57
CA ALA A 195 -15.39 9.24 -5.39
C ALA A 195 -14.97 10.72 -5.39
N LEU A 196 -13.79 11.03 -5.95
CA LEU A 196 -13.27 12.40 -6.07
C LEU A 196 -13.82 13.13 -7.31
N ALA A 197 -14.07 12.42 -8.40
CA ALA A 197 -14.57 12.99 -9.65
C ALA A 197 -16.02 13.53 -9.54
N ASN A 198 -16.85 12.93 -8.69
CA ASN A 198 -18.26 13.34 -8.54
C ASN A 198 -18.49 14.46 -7.51
N ALA A 199 -17.47 14.86 -6.76
CA ALA A 199 -17.61 15.82 -5.66
C ALA A 199 -17.20 17.26 -6.00
N PHE A 200 -16.53 17.51 -7.14
CA PHE A 200 -15.93 18.82 -7.43
C PHE A 200 -15.98 19.19 -8.91
N SER A 201 -16.34 20.44 -9.23
CA SER A 201 -16.30 20.97 -10.59
C SER A 201 -14.89 20.85 -11.19
N PRO A 202 -14.73 20.31 -12.40
CA PRO A 202 -13.42 20.12 -13.02
C PRO A 202 -12.83 21.47 -13.40
N LYS A 203 -11.86 21.96 -12.61
CA LYS A 203 -10.84 22.87 -13.14
C LYS A 203 -9.73 22.00 -13.72
N GLU A 204 -9.39 22.24 -14.98
CA GLU A 204 -8.52 21.39 -15.80
C GLU A 204 -7.02 21.48 -15.46
N THR A 205 -6.60 22.27 -14.46
CA THR A 205 -5.18 22.54 -14.16
C THR A 205 -4.89 22.68 -12.67
N VAL A 206 -3.64 22.36 -12.28
CA VAL A 206 -3.04 22.62 -10.96
C VAL A 206 -3.23 24.07 -10.52
N THR A 207 -3.24 24.34 -9.21
CA THR A 207 -3.30 25.68 -8.60
C THR A 207 -2.28 26.64 -9.24
N LYS A 208 -2.75 27.84 -9.61
CA LYS A 208 -1.92 28.89 -10.23
C LYS A 208 -1.95 30.17 -9.38
N ALA A 209 -0.99 31.06 -9.64
CA ALA A 209 -1.01 32.40 -9.05
C ALA A 209 -2.36 33.10 -9.32
N GLY A 210 -2.92 33.75 -8.30
CA GLY A 210 -4.22 34.41 -8.32
C GLY A 210 -5.41 33.53 -7.92
N ASP A 211 -5.25 32.19 -7.85
CA ASP A 211 -6.28 31.30 -7.31
C ASP A 211 -6.49 31.54 -5.79
N THR A 212 -7.68 31.23 -5.29
CA THR A 212 -7.92 31.12 -3.85
C THR A 212 -7.21 29.88 -3.32
N LEU A 213 -6.42 30.06 -2.26
CA LEU A 213 -5.72 28.99 -1.56
C LEU A 213 -6.74 28.09 -0.84
N SER A 214 -6.66 26.79 -1.09
CA SER A 214 -7.41 25.75 -0.37
C SER A 214 -6.47 24.59 -0.16
N GLU A 215 -6.35 24.14 1.09
CA GLU A 215 -5.50 23.02 1.48
C GLU A 215 -5.94 21.73 0.77
N GLU A 216 -7.25 21.52 0.65
CA GLU A 216 -7.83 20.37 -0.05
C GLU A 216 -7.48 20.38 -1.54
N ARG A 217 -7.39 21.57 -2.15
CA ARG A 217 -6.96 21.72 -3.54
C ARG A 217 -5.47 21.44 -3.69
N LEU A 218 -4.63 21.94 -2.79
CA LEU A 218 -3.19 21.69 -2.83
C LEU A 218 -2.85 20.21 -2.67
N GLN A 219 -3.55 19.50 -1.78
CA GLN A 219 -3.39 18.05 -1.63
C GLN A 219 -3.79 17.31 -2.91
N ARG A 220 -4.91 17.69 -3.53
CA ARG A 220 -5.33 17.12 -4.81
C ARG A 220 -4.30 17.35 -5.92
N ASP A 221 -3.76 18.56 -6.00
CA ASP A 221 -2.74 18.91 -6.98
C ASP A 221 -1.46 18.09 -6.76
N ALA A 222 -1.03 17.93 -5.50
CA ALA A 222 0.10 17.07 -5.14
C ALA A 222 -0.14 15.62 -5.60
N TYR A 223 -1.33 15.05 -5.36
CA TYR A 223 -1.69 13.71 -5.85
C TYR A 223 -1.69 13.61 -7.38
N ALA A 224 -2.23 14.61 -8.08
CA ALA A 224 -2.23 14.62 -9.55
C ALA A 224 -0.80 14.68 -10.11
N MET A 225 0.08 15.45 -9.47
CA MET A 225 1.51 15.48 -9.80
C MET A 225 2.16 14.12 -9.49
N GLU A 226 1.87 13.48 -8.36
CA GLU A 226 2.38 12.14 -8.04
C GLU A 226 1.98 11.11 -9.10
N ASP A 227 0.71 11.09 -9.52
CA ASP A 227 0.23 10.18 -10.56
C ASP A 227 0.91 10.44 -11.91
N PHE A 228 1.14 11.70 -12.27
CA PHE A 228 1.93 12.03 -13.46
C PHE A 228 3.36 11.48 -13.37
N TYR A 229 4.00 11.63 -12.21
CA TYR A 229 5.32 11.04 -11.95
C TYR A 229 5.27 9.51 -12.03
N ARG A 230 4.24 8.85 -11.48
CA ARG A 230 4.06 7.39 -11.55
C ARG A 230 3.90 6.90 -12.99
N ASP A 231 3.13 7.60 -13.82
CA ASP A 231 2.99 7.32 -15.26
C ASP A 231 4.31 7.43 -16.01
N LYS A 232 5.16 8.38 -15.59
CA LYS A 232 6.53 8.52 -16.11
C LYS A 232 7.49 7.49 -15.53
N GLY A 233 7.07 6.65 -14.60
CA GLY A 233 7.83 5.54 -14.00
C GLY A 233 8.46 5.84 -12.64
N TYR A 234 8.09 6.93 -11.98
CA TYR A 234 8.52 7.28 -10.61
C TYR A 234 7.49 6.77 -9.60
N LYS A 235 7.64 5.51 -9.19
CA LYS A 235 6.63 4.82 -8.36
C LYS A 235 6.63 5.27 -6.90
N ASP A 236 7.80 5.63 -6.38
CA ASP A 236 8.01 5.99 -4.97
C ASP A 236 7.94 7.50 -4.71
N VAL A 237 7.49 8.27 -5.72
CA VAL A 237 7.35 9.72 -5.62
C VAL A 237 6.43 10.12 -4.46
N LYS A 238 6.83 11.14 -3.71
CA LYS A 238 6.00 11.80 -2.70
C LYS A 238 6.06 13.30 -2.88
N ILE A 239 4.90 13.95 -2.93
CA ILE A 239 4.84 15.39 -3.11
C ILE A 239 4.13 16.02 -1.91
N ILE A 240 4.80 16.97 -1.27
CA ILE A 240 4.26 17.71 -0.13
C ILE A 240 4.11 19.18 -0.53
N ALA A 241 2.88 19.69 -0.43
CA ALA A 241 2.63 21.12 -0.57
C ALA A 241 2.95 21.82 0.75
N LYS A 242 3.78 22.86 0.71
CA LYS A 242 4.02 23.78 1.82
C LYS A 242 3.57 25.17 1.46
N GLN A 243 3.04 25.88 2.44
CA GLN A 243 2.64 27.28 2.32
C GLN A 243 3.59 28.18 3.11
N GLU A 244 4.00 29.28 2.49
CA GLU A 244 4.74 30.36 3.12
C GLU A 244 3.90 31.63 3.05
N GLU A 245 3.60 32.24 4.20
CA GLU A 245 2.82 33.48 4.26
C GLU A 245 3.55 34.64 3.58
N VAL A 246 2.82 35.39 2.76
CA VAL A 246 3.28 36.62 2.12
C VAL A 246 2.46 37.79 2.66
N LYS A 247 3.07 38.98 2.70
CA LYS A 247 2.37 40.20 3.15
C LYS A 247 1.13 40.45 2.28
N GLY A 248 0.00 40.77 2.91
CA GLY A 248 -1.22 41.21 2.22
C GLY A 248 -2.32 40.17 2.07
N GLY A 249 -2.26 39.05 2.81
CA GLY A 249 -3.27 37.99 2.71
C GLY A 249 -3.04 37.06 1.52
N GLU A 250 -1.79 36.98 1.05
CA GLU A 250 -1.37 36.05 0.02
C GLU A 250 -0.42 35.00 0.61
N ALA A 251 -0.34 33.84 -0.02
CA ALA A 251 0.62 32.80 0.33
C ALA A 251 1.36 32.31 -0.91
N LYS A 252 2.64 32.00 -0.71
CA LYS A 252 3.46 31.30 -1.69
C LYS A 252 3.32 29.81 -1.42
N VAL A 253 3.05 29.04 -2.47
CA VAL A 253 2.94 27.59 -2.39
C VAL A 253 4.20 26.96 -2.97
N ILE A 254 4.79 26.02 -2.24
CA ILE A 254 5.97 25.26 -2.65
C ILE A 254 5.60 23.77 -2.63
N PHE A 255 5.60 23.14 -3.80
CA PHE A 255 5.53 21.68 -3.90
C PHE A 255 6.94 21.11 -3.76
N GLU A 256 7.21 20.46 -2.63
CA GLU A 256 8.43 19.69 -2.40
C GLU A 256 8.23 18.28 -2.95
N ILE A 257 9.00 17.93 -3.98
CA ILE A 257 8.91 16.65 -4.67
C ILE A 257 10.09 15.78 -4.24
N ASP A 258 9.78 14.73 -3.48
CA ASP A 258 10.70 13.62 -3.26
C ASP A 258 10.47 12.61 -4.39
N GLU A 259 11.33 12.63 -5.42
CA GLU A 259 11.18 11.78 -6.60
C GLU A 259 11.52 10.30 -6.33
N GLY A 260 12.00 9.99 -5.12
CA GLY A 260 12.45 8.67 -4.71
C GLY A 260 13.84 8.30 -5.24
N ILE A 261 14.19 7.02 -5.14
CA ILE A 261 15.50 6.50 -5.56
C ILE A 261 15.57 6.51 -7.11
N ARG A 262 16.37 7.43 -7.66
CA ARG A 262 16.55 7.62 -9.10
C ARG A 262 17.84 6.94 -9.58
N GLY A 263 17.71 6.16 -10.65
CA GLY A 263 18.85 5.68 -11.46
C GLY A 263 18.59 4.28 -12.02
N PHE A 264 19.25 3.98 -13.14
CA PHE A 264 19.36 2.59 -13.56
C PHE A 264 20.32 1.89 -12.60
N ILE A 265 20.09 0.61 -12.36
CA ILE A 265 21.09 -0.20 -11.69
C ILE A 265 22.24 -0.35 -12.67
N SER A 266 23.38 0.23 -12.32
CA SER A 266 24.57 0.15 -13.18
C SER A 266 25.40 -1.05 -12.82
N LYS A 267 25.42 -1.43 -11.54
CA LYS A 267 26.16 -2.61 -11.08
C LYS A 267 25.50 -3.24 -9.87
N ILE A 268 25.58 -4.57 -9.79
CA ILE A 268 25.21 -5.34 -8.61
C ILE A 268 26.47 -5.93 -7.98
N ARG A 269 26.58 -5.82 -6.67
CA ARG A 269 27.67 -6.38 -5.87
C ARG A 269 27.11 -7.34 -4.84
N PHE A 270 27.73 -8.51 -4.74
CA PHE A 270 27.49 -9.46 -3.65
C PHE A 270 28.73 -9.47 -2.75
N ILE A 271 28.51 -9.33 -1.45
CA ILE A 271 29.58 -9.32 -0.43
C ILE A 271 29.28 -10.40 0.58
N GLY A 272 30.28 -11.22 0.93
CA GLY A 272 30.14 -12.30 1.91
C GLY A 272 29.65 -13.63 1.33
N ASN A 273 29.39 -13.69 0.02
CA ASN A 273 29.10 -14.94 -0.67
C ASN A 273 30.38 -15.79 -0.85
N GLN A 274 30.54 -16.84 -0.06
CA GLN A 274 31.66 -17.80 -0.13
C GLN A 274 31.21 -19.14 -0.72
N ALA A 275 29.99 -19.59 -0.38
CA ALA A 275 29.42 -20.84 -0.87
C ALA A 275 28.79 -20.70 -2.27
N ALA A 276 28.36 -19.50 -2.66
CA ALA A 276 27.77 -19.22 -3.96
C ALA A 276 28.61 -18.22 -4.76
N THR A 277 28.65 -18.40 -6.08
CA THR A 277 29.33 -17.45 -6.96
C THR A 277 28.45 -16.24 -7.24
N ALA A 278 29.06 -15.07 -7.47
CA ALA A 278 28.32 -13.86 -7.84
C ALA A 278 27.45 -14.06 -9.10
N LYS A 279 27.90 -14.88 -10.06
CA LYS A 279 27.15 -15.22 -11.28
C LYS A 279 25.90 -16.06 -11.01
N GLU A 280 25.93 -16.94 -10.02
CA GLU A 280 24.74 -17.71 -9.61
C GLU A 280 23.73 -16.80 -8.94
N LEU A 281 24.18 -15.95 -8.01
CA LEU A 281 23.31 -14.99 -7.33
C LEU A 281 22.75 -13.94 -8.31
N GLU A 282 23.53 -13.55 -9.31
CA GLU A 282 23.06 -12.68 -10.38
C GLU A 282 21.90 -13.31 -11.16
N LYS A 283 21.85 -14.65 -11.35
CA LYS A 283 20.70 -15.31 -11.97
C LYS A 283 19.46 -15.33 -11.07
N VAL A 284 19.68 -15.42 -9.76
CA VAL A 284 18.63 -15.49 -8.73
C VAL A 284 17.90 -14.16 -8.58
N VAL A 285 18.61 -13.03 -8.61
CA VAL A 285 18.00 -11.70 -8.47
C VAL A 285 17.19 -11.30 -9.70
N LYS A 286 16.09 -10.58 -9.51
CA LYS A 286 15.25 -10.00 -10.57
C LYS A 286 15.82 -8.68 -11.06
N LEU A 287 16.29 -7.82 -10.16
CA LEU A 287 16.98 -6.59 -10.52
C LEU A 287 18.35 -6.94 -11.09
N LYS A 288 18.73 -6.32 -12.20
CA LYS A 288 20.01 -6.56 -12.88
C LYS A 288 20.54 -5.26 -13.52
N PRO A 289 21.79 -5.24 -14.04
CA PRO A 289 22.38 -4.00 -14.52
C PRO A 289 21.95 -3.61 -15.95
N LYS A 290 22.13 -2.36 -16.35
CA LYS A 290 21.71 -1.80 -17.65
C LYS A 290 22.29 -2.49 -18.91
N GLU A 291 23.38 -3.25 -18.81
CA GLU A 291 24.12 -3.75 -19.99
C GLU A 291 23.53 -4.99 -20.68
N TRP A 292 22.70 -5.81 -20.02
CA TRP A 292 22.25 -7.09 -20.60
C TRP A 292 20.86 -7.05 -21.28
N TRP A 293 20.11 -5.95 -21.18
CA TRP A 293 18.69 -5.88 -21.56
C TRP A 293 18.32 -5.00 -22.77
N GLN A 294 19.27 -4.32 -23.41
CA GLN A 294 19.00 -3.37 -24.51
C GLN A 294 18.36 -3.99 -25.77
N ILE A 295 17.88 -5.23 -25.72
CA ILE A 295 17.20 -5.90 -26.83
C ILE A 295 15.69 -6.11 -26.57
N PHE A 296 15.16 -6.15 -25.32
CA PHE A 296 13.76 -6.57 -25.11
C PHE A 296 12.93 -5.96 -23.95
N SER A 297 13.46 -5.11 -23.04
CA SER A 297 12.66 -4.64 -21.88
C SER A 297 12.55 -3.12 -21.76
N LYS A 298 11.32 -2.62 -21.54
CA LYS A 298 11.01 -1.22 -21.20
C LYS A 298 10.91 -0.98 -19.67
N SER A 299 11.32 -1.92 -18.81
CA SER A 299 10.95 -1.91 -17.39
C SER A 299 12.10 -2.02 -16.36
N ASP A 300 13.33 -1.60 -16.67
CA ASP A 300 14.44 -1.66 -15.70
C ASP A 300 14.56 -0.40 -14.86
N ARG A 301 13.49 -0.07 -14.15
CA ARG A 301 13.53 0.99 -13.14
C ARG A 301 13.58 0.35 -11.77
N PHE A 302 14.38 0.92 -10.88
CA PHE A 302 14.46 0.48 -9.50
C PHE A 302 13.06 0.52 -8.86
N GLU A 303 12.66 -0.59 -8.25
CA GLU A 303 11.43 -0.69 -7.46
C GLU A 303 11.83 -1.21 -6.08
N GLU A 304 11.48 -0.51 -5.01
CA GLU A 304 11.75 -0.95 -3.63
C GLU A 304 11.18 -2.36 -3.37
N MET A 305 10.01 -2.65 -3.95
CA MET A 305 9.38 -3.97 -3.89
C MET A 305 10.21 -5.06 -4.59
N ALA A 306 10.87 -4.74 -5.70
CA ALA A 306 11.76 -5.67 -6.39
C ALA A 306 13.04 -5.94 -5.59
N LEU A 307 13.54 -4.94 -4.86
CA LEU A 307 14.70 -5.13 -3.98
C LEU A 307 14.39 -6.12 -2.85
N LYS A 308 13.23 -5.99 -2.23
CA LYS A 308 12.77 -6.92 -1.19
C LYS A 308 12.53 -8.34 -1.73
N ASP A 309 12.04 -8.45 -2.96
CA ASP A 309 11.90 -9.73 -3.66
C ASP A 309 13.28 -10.38 -3.85
N ASP A 310 14.27 -9.64 -4.33
CA ASP A 310 15.64 -10.13 -4.52
C ASP A 310 16.29 -10.63 -3.23
N VAL A 311 16.16 -9.87 -2.13
CA VAL A 311 16.62 -10.31 -0.80
C VAL A 311 15.99 -11.65 -0.42
N SER A 312 14.68 -11.80 -0.65
CA SER A 312 13.95 -13.03 -0.35
C SER A 312 14.39 -14.20 -1.23
N ARG A 313 14.65 -13.95 -2.52
CA ARG A 313 15.17 -14.95 -3.46
C ARG A 313 16.56 -15.44 -3.10
N ILE A 314 17.48 -14.52 -2.79
CA ILE A 314 18.83 -14.87 -2.33
C ILE A 314 18.72 -15.70 -1.05
N LYS A 315 17.91 -15.26 -0.08
CA LYS A 315 17.68 -16.01 1.16
C LYS A 315 17.19 -17.43 0.87
N ASN A 316 16.17 -17.58 0.03
CA ASN A 316 15.62 -18.89 -0.34
C ASN A 316 16.63 -19.78 -1.10
N TYR A 317 17.47 -19.19 -1.96
CA TYR A 317 18.55 -19.91 -2.64
C TYR A 317 19.50 -20.58 -1.63
N TYR A 318 19.95 -19.83 -0.62
CA TYR A 318 20.80 -20.34 0.44
C TYR A 318 20.09 -21.33 1.37
N LEU A 319 18.82 -21.07 1.72
CA LEU A 319 18.00 -22.01 2.50
C LEU A 319 17.82 -23.36 1.79
N ASN A 320 17.76 -23.37 0.46
CA ASN A 320 17.71 -24.59 -0.35
C ASN A 320 19.05 -25.35 -0.42
N GLN A 321 20.14 -24.72 0.03
CA GLN A 321 21.48 -25.32 0.12
C GLN A 321 21.89 -25.63 1.57
N GLY A 322 20.96 -25.51 2.53
CA GLY A 322 21.20 -25.89 3.93
C GLY A 322 21.67 -24.75 4.83
N TYR A 323 21.76 -23.51 4.34
CA TYR A 323 22.18 -22.36 5.14
C TYR A 323 20.98 -21.74 5.84
N ILE A 324 20.75 -22.10 7.11
CA ILE A 324 19.54 -21.74 7.87
C ILE A 324 19.72 -20.41 8.61
N ASP A 325 20.95 -20.13 9.02
CA ASP A 325 21.35 -18.89 9.70
C ASP A 325 21.61 -17.74 8.70
N ILE A 326 21.19 -17.91 7.44
CA ILE A 326 21.40 -16.93 6.36
C ILE A 326 20.76 -15.58 6.69
N SER A 327 21.58 -14.53 6.62
CA SER A 327 21.14 -13.13 6.68
C SER A 327 21.53 -12.42 5.39
N VAL A 328 20.60 -11.65 4.83
CA VAL A 328 20.82 -10.88 3.61
C VAL A 328 20.33 -9.46 3.87
N ALA A 329 21.23 -8.49 3.75
CA ALA A 329 20.92 -7.07 3.77
C ALA A 329 21.19 -6.49 2.37
N ALA A 330 20.33 -5.58 1.92
CA ALA A 330 20.55 -4.82 0.70
C ALA A 330 20.77 -3.36 1.03
N SER A 331 21.77 -2.75 0.40
CA SER A 331 21.98 -1.30 0.40
C SER A 331 22.11 -0.80 -1.03
N ILE A 332 21.69 0.45 -1.22
CA ILE A 332 21.88 1.17 -2.46
C ILE A 332 22.99 2.17 -2.19
N ASP A 333 24.13 1.91 -2.80
CA ASP A 333 25.29 2.78 -2.69
C ASP A 333 25.23 3.77 -3.87
N LEU A 334 25.22 5.06 -3.57
CA LEU A 334 25.43 6.08 -4.59
C LEU A 334 26.91 6.05 -5.00
N PRO A 335 27.21 6.12 -6.31
CA PRO A 335 28.57 6.31 -6.78
C PRO A 335 29.08 7.60 -6.18
N ARG A 336 30.31 7.56 -5.70
CA ARG A 336 30.91 8.52 -4.76
C ARG A 336 30.71 9.96 -5.22
N THR A 337 29.66 10.64 -4.75
CA THR A 337 29.75 12.09 -4.59
C THR A 337 30.66 12.31 -3.37
N ALA A 338 31.82 12.89 -3.65
CA ALA A 338 32.94 13.07 -2.73
C ALA A 338 32.56 13.19 -1.23
N LYS A 339 33.17 12.32 -0.40
CA LYS A 339 33.28 12.34 1.09
C LYS A 339 32.30 11.50 1.92
N ASN A 340 32.27 10.18 1.71
CA ASN A 340 31.86 9.25 2.78
C ASN A 340 33.11 8.74 3.51
N GLU A 341 33.34 9.22 4.74
CA GLU A 341 34.49 8.83 5.60
C GLU A 341 34.51 7.33 5.95
N GLU A 342 33.38 6.64 5.84
CA GLU A 342 33.25 5.20 6.12
C GLU A 342 33.85 4.31 5.02
N ALA A 343 33.87 4.77 3.77
CA ALA A 343 34.45 4.01 2.65
C ALA A 343 35.99 3.93 2.69
N GLN A 344 36.65 4.77 3.49
CA GLN A 344 38.10 4.72 3.68
C GLN A 344 38.54 3.61 4.66
N LYS A 345 37.64 3.10 5.51
CA LYS A 345 37.97 2.11 6.53
C LYS A 345 37.96 0.66 6.05
N ASP A 346 37.44 0.39 4.85
CA ASP A 346 37.31 -0.97 4.31
C ASP A 346 38.48 -1.31 3.36
N THR A 347 39.72 -1.09 3.82
CA THR A 347 40.94 -1.20 2.99
C THR A 347 41.46 -2.63 2.83
N ASP A 348 40.85 -3.61 3.50
CA ASP A 348 41.36 -5.00 3.59
C ASP A 348 40.58 -6.02 2.75
N ALA A 349 39.58 -5.59 1.95
CA ALA A 349 38.91 -6.50 1.02
C ALA A 349 39.83 -6.82 -0.18
N PRO A 350 40.08 -8.11 -0.51
CA PRO A 350 40.90 -8.48 -1.65
C PRO A 350 40.27 -7.95 -2.95
N ARG A 351 41.01 -7.05 -3.62
CA ARG A 351 40.64 -6.45 -4.91
C ARG A 351 40.67 -7.54 -5.98
N GLY A 352 39.50 -8.06 -6.35
CA GLY A 352 39.27 -8.58 -7.69
C GLY A 352 39.38 -7.44 -8.70
N GLU A 353 39.99 -7.74 -9.84
CA GLU A 353 40.47 -6.84 -10.89
C GLU A 353 39.48 -5.74 -11.35
N ASP A 354 40.04 -4.57 -11.67
CA ASP A 354 39.48 -3.49 -12.50
C ASP A 354 38.19 -2.78 -12.03
N PHE A 355 38.22 -2.12 -10.87
CA PHE A 355 37.13 -1.21 -10.49
C PHE A 355 37.66 0.13 -9.98
N ASP A 356 37.59 1.17 -10.83
CA ASP A 356 37.74 2.56 -10.43
C ASP A 356 36.35 3.15 -10.07
N PRO A 357 36.11 3.51 -8.80
CA PRO A 357 34.84 4.09 -8.36
C PRO A 357 34.53 5.46 -8.96
N ASP A 358 35.52 6.13 -9.57
CA ASP A 358 35.38 7.46 -10.18
C ASP A 358 34.87 7.38 -11.64
N ASP A 359 34.80 6.20 -12.25
CA ASP A 359 34.29 5.97 -13.61
C ASP A 359 32.75 5.89 -13.69
N ILE A 360 32.05 5.92 -12.56
CA ILE A 360 30.58 5.80 -12.51
C ILE A 360 29.96 7.20 -12.42
N PRO A 361 29.10 7.60 -13.38
CA PRO A 361 28.38 8.87 -13.31
C PRO A 361 27.63 9.00 -11.97
N ALA A 362 27.55 10.20 -11.42
CA ALA A 362 26.91 10.46 -10.11
C ALA A 362 25.44 10.03 -10.00
N GLU A 363 24.80 9.62 -11.10
CA GLU A 363 23.38 9.25 -11.22
C GLU A 363 23.11 7.73 -11.30
N ASP A 364 24.15 6.89 -11.23
CA ASP A 364 24.08 5.46 -11.54
C ASP A 364 24.11 4.57 -10.28
N LEU A 365 23.05 3.82 -9.98
CA LEU A 365 22.92 3.11 -8.70
C LEU A 365 23.79 1.85 -8.64
N ILE A 366 24.55 1.69 -7.55
CA ILE A 366 25.23 0.43 -7.22
C ILE A 366 24.40 -0.28 -6.17
N LEU A 367 23.91 -1.46 -6.50
CA LEU A 367 23.15 -2.27 -5.56
C LEU A 367 24.07 -3.28 -4.88
N THR A 368 24.19 -3.20 -3.56
CA THR A 368 25.06 -4.07 -2.77
C THR A 368 24.23 -4.99 -1.88
N TYR A 369 24.33 -6.29 -2.13
CA TYR A 369 23.79 -7.34 -1.27
C TYR A 369 24.88 -7.85 -0.34
N ARG A 370 24.75 -7.59 0.96
CA ARG A 370 25.62 -8.12 2.02
C ARG A 370 25.00 -9.39 2.58
N ILE A 371 25.75 -10.48 2.46
CA ILE A 371 25.30 -11.84 2.76
C ILE A 371 26.15 -12.39 3.91
N GLU A 372 25.47 -12.86 4.96
CA GLU A 372 26.07 -13.66 6.02
C GLU A 372 25.51 -15.07 5.89
N GLU A 373 26.28 -15.97 5.27
CA GLU A 373 25.79 -17.30 4.89
C GLU A 373 25.46 -18.18 6.11
N GLY A 374 26.22 -18.04 7.19
CA GLY A 374 26.09 -18.90 8.36
C GLY A 374 26.61 -20.32 8.12
N ARG A 375 26.11 -21.29 8.88
CA ARG A 375 26.54 -22.70 8.77
C ARG A 375 25.61 -23.47 7.84
N GLN A 376 26.18 -24.43 7.12
CA GLN A 376 25.40 -25.42 6.37
C GLN A 376 24.94 -26.53 7.31
N TYR A 377 23.63 -26.80 7.32
CA TYR A 377 23.01 -27.85 8.10
C TYR A 377 22.55 -29.01 7.23
N ARG A 378 22.65 -30.21 7.79
CA ARG A 378 21.99 -31.42 7.28
C ARG A 378 20.73 -31.70 8.08
N VAL A 379 19.79 -32.40 7.47
CA VAL A 379 18.61 -32.88 8.17
C VAL A 379 19.06 -33.87 9.25
N GLY A 380 18.66 -33.59 10.49
CA GLY A 380 18.85 -34.45 11.65
C GLY A 380 17.73 -35.47 11.74
N THR A 381 17.19 -35.61 12.94
CA THR A 381 16.08 -36.51 13.25
C THR A 381 14.76 -35.90 12.77
N LEU A 382 13.94 -36.70 12.11
CA LEU A 382 12.56 -36.34 11.79
C LEU A 382 11.61 -36.97 12.79
N SER A 383 10.73 -36.17 13.39
CA SER A 383 9.68 -36.67 14.29
C SER A 383 8.32 -36.17 13.86
N VAL A 384 7.27 -36.92 14.21
CA VAL A 384 5.89 -36.55 13.95
C VAL A 384 5.08 -36.72 15.23
N ASP A 385 4.28 -35.71 15.54
CA ASP A 385 3.40 -35.63 16.70
C ASP A 385 1.99 -35.21 16.27
N GLY A 386 0.97 -35.48 17.10
CA GLY A 386 -0.42 -35.11 16.81
C GLY A 386 -1.13 -36.01 15.79
N ASN A 387 -0.48 -37.11 15.40
CA ASN A 387 -1.01 -38.12 14.48
C ASN A 387 -1.77 -39.22 15.23
N ALA A 388 -3.09 -39.07 15.37
CA ALA A 388 -3.96 -40.09 15.95
C ALA A 388 -4.44 -41.11 14.91
N PHE A 389 -4.60 -40.68 13.65
CA PHE A 389 -5.15 -41.51 12.57
C PHE A 389 -4.08 -42.39 11.88
N PHE A 390 -2.88 -41.87 11.67
CA PHE A 390 -1.75 -42.61 11.07
C PHE A 390 -0.65 -42.88 12.10
N SER A 391 0.06 -43.99 11.95
CA SER A 391 1.26 -44.24 12.75
C SER A 391 2.39 -43.26 12.37
N ALA A 392 3.26 -42.93 13.32
CA ALA A 392 4.39 -42.04 13.07
C ALA A 392 5.31 -42.63 11.99
N ASP A 393 5.57 -43.95 12.05
CA ASP A 393 6.38 -44.66 11.06
C ASP A 393 5.77 -44.58 9.66
N ASP A 394 4.45 -44.71 9.51
CA ASP A 394 3.79 -44.56 8.21
C ASP A 394 3.98 -43.17 7.63
N LEU A 395 3.93 -42.12 8.47
CA LEU A 395 4.11 -40.74 8.04
C LEU A 395 5.56 -40.45 7.67
N LEU A 396 6.53 -40.91 8.47
CA LEU A 396 7.95 -40.77 8.18
C LEU A 396 8.36 -41.55 6.91
N ASN A 397 7.85 -42.77 6.72
CA ASN A 397 8.06 -43.54 5.50
C ASN A 397 7.51 -42.83 4.25
N GLU A 398 6.40 -42.11 4.39
CA GLU A 398 5.84 -41.30 3.29
C GLU A 398 6.84 -40.23 2.84
N LEU A 399 7.49 -39.55 3.78
CA LEU A 399 8.47 -38.50 3.51
C LEU A 399 9.74 -39.03 2.84
N GLN A 400 10.22 -40.20 3.29
CA GLN A 400 11.48 -40.79 2.81
C GLN A 400 11.36 -41.47 1.43
N THR A 401 10.13 -41.70 0.95
CA THR A 401 9.90 -42.35 -0.33
C THR A 401 10.30 -41.45 -1.51
N LYS A 402 11.53 -41.61 -2.05
CA LYS A 402 12.07 -40.82 -3.18
C LYS A 402 11.20 -40.82 -4.45
N ALA A 403 10.29 -41.77 -4.60
CA ALA A 403 9.38 -41.86 -5.73
C ALA A 403 8.19 -40.89 -5.66
N LYS A 404 7.91 -40.28 -4.50
CA LYS A 404 6.77 -39.37 -4.29
C LYS A 404 7.20 -37.92 -4.35
N GLN A 405 7.68 -37.52 -5.53
CA GLN A 405 7.88 -36.10 -5.81
C GLN A 405 6.54 -35.38 -5.82
N VAL A 406 6.47 -34.26 -5.07
CA VAL A 406 5.28 -33.40 -5.02
C VAL A 406 5.57 -32.10 -5.78
N GLU A 407 4.56 -31.59 -6.47
CA GLU A 407 4.63 -30.31 -7.15
C GLU A 407 4.53 -29.18 -6.12
N ILE A 408 5.58 -28.39 -5.97
CA ILE A 408 5.65 -27.21 -5.10
C ILE A 408 6.04 -25.99 -5.92
N PHE A 409 5.70 -24.80 -5.44
CA PHE A 409 6.12 -23.54 -6.07
C PHE A 409 7.50 -23.12 -5.55
N ASP A 410 8.50 -23.10 -6.42
CA ASP A 410 9.82 -22.57 -6.07
C ASP A 410 9.82 -21.04 -6.12
N GLN A 411 10.13 -20.43 -4.99
CA GLN A 411 10.17 -18.96 -4.87
C GLN A 411 11.38 -18.34 -5.57
N VAL A 412 12.43 -19.13 -5.84
CA VAL A 412 13.61 -18.66 -6.56
C VAL A 412 13.35 -18.64 -8.07
N GLU A 413 12.96 -19.78 -8.63
CA GLU A 413 12.71 -19.91 -10.07
C GLU A 413 11.31 -19.43 -10.50
N LEU A 414 10.42 -19.09 -9.55
CA LEU A 414 9.02 -18.70 -9.78
C LEU A 414 8.22 -19.70 -10.62
N LYS A 415 8.47 -20.99 -10.44
CA LYS A 415 7.79 -22.03 -11.21
C LYS A 415 7.44 -23.22 -10.34
N MET A 416 6.47 -23.99 -10.79
CA MET A 416 6.18 -25.28 -10.18
C MET A 416 7.34 -26.23 -10.46
N MET A 417 7.90 -26.82 -9.42
CA MET A 417 8.93 -27.83 -9.50
C MET A 417 8.53 -29.07 -8.71
N LYS A 418 9.16 -30.19 -9.05
CA LYS A 418 9.02 -31.43 -8.31
C LYS A 418 10.10 -31.52 -7.26
N ALA A 419 9.71 -31.72 -6.01
CA ALA A 419 10.61 -31.85 -4.89
C ALA A 419 10.31 -33.11 -4.07
N ASN A 420 11.36 -33.67 -3.47
CA ASN A 420 11.25 -34.75 -2.49
C ASN A 420 11.11 -34.14 -1.09
N GLY A 421 10.41 -34.85 -0.20
CA GLY A 421 10.40 -34.53 1.22
C GLY A 421 11.81 -34.58 1.85
N LEU A 422 11.95 -33.97 3.02
CA LEU A 422 13.17 -34.03 3.83
C LEU A 422 13.59 -35.48 4.10
N GLN A 423 14.90 -35.71 4.02
CA GLN A 423 15.51 -37.00 4.28
C GLN A 423 16.65 -36.85 5.28
N GLU A 424 16.68 -37.72 6.29
CA GLU A 424 17.71 -37.69 7.32
C GLU A 424 19.11 -37.82 6.71
N GLY A 425 20.02 -36.94 7.12
CA GLY A 425 21.41 -36.89 6.65
C GLY A 425 21.64 -36.15 5.32
N GLU A 426 20.60 -35.88 4.53
CA GLU A 426 20.70 -35.01 3.34
C GLU A 426 20.87 -33.54 3.75
N ILE A 427 21.32 -32.70 2.83
CA ILE A 427 21.42 -31.26 3.07
C ILE A 427 20.01 -30.72 3.27
N TYR A 428 19.82 -29.87 4.28
CA TYR A 428 18.53 -29.24 4.49
C TYR A 428 18.16 -28.37 3.28
N ALA A 429 16.90 -28.43 2.84
CA ALA A 429 16.37 -27.55 1.81
C ALA A 429 14.95 -27.10 2.18
N ILE A 430 14.67 -25.81 2.06
CA ILE A 430 13.32 -25.28 2.32
C ILE A 430 12.28 -25.86 1.35
N ASN A 431 12.68 -26.12 0.11
CA ASN A 431 11.82 -26.78 -0.87
C ASN A 431 11.48 -28.22 -0.44
N SER A 432 12.42 -28.95 0.16
CA SER A 432 12.15 -30.29 0.71
C SER A 432 11.26 -30.25 1.96
N LEU A 433 11.40 -29.23 2.81
CA LEU A 433 10.47 -29.01 3.93
C LEU A 433 9.05 -28.76 3.42
N GLN A 434 8.88 -27.86 2.44
CA GLN A 434 7.57 -27.59 1.84
C GLN A 434 6.98 -28.85 1.20
N ALA A 435 7.79 -29.63 0.48
CA ALA A 435 7.37 -30.91 -0.07
C ALA A 435 6.95 -31.90 1.02
N SER A 436 7.64 -31.95 2.17
CA SER A 436 7.24 -32.77 3.31
C SER A 436 5.89 -32.34 3.88
N ILE A 437 5.66 -31.05 4.07
CA ILE A 437 4.40 -30.49 4.56
C ILE A 437 3.25 -30.89 3.62
N GLU A 438 3.42 -30.63 2.32
CA GLU A 438 2.41 -30.97 1.31
C GLU A 438 2.18 -32.48 1.23
N THR A 439 3.24 -33.30 1.30
CA THR A 439 3.13 -34.77 1.30
C THR A 439 2.29 -35.27 2.48
N LEU A 440 2.52 -34.73 3.68
CA LEU A 440 1.75 -35.10 4.86
C LEU A 440 0.31 -34.60 4.75
N GLN A 441 0.09 -33.35 4.35
CA GLN A 441 -1.25 -32.80 4.14
C GLN A 441 -2.05 -33.59 3.10
N ASP A 442 -1.44 -33.95 1.97
CA ASP A 442 -2.07 -34.75 0.93
C ASP A 442 -2.38 -36.18 1.42
N LYS A 443 -1.52 -36.76 2.27
CA LYS A 443 -1.77 -38.08 2.88
C LYS A 443 -3.03 -38.08 3.75
N TYR A 444 -3.22 -37.03 4.54
CA TYR A 444 -4.43 -36.78 5.32
C TYR A 444 -5.64 -36.40 4.43
N GLY A 445 -5.41 -35.55 3.43
CA GLY A 445 -6.39 -35.11 2.45
C GLY A 445 -7.06 -36.26 1.71
N ARG A 446 -6.29 -37.27 1.28
CA ARG A 446 -6.82 -38.52 0.67
C ARG A 446 -7.77 -39.31 1.57
N ARG A 447 -7.74 -39.06 2.87
CA ARG A 447 -8.61 -39.72 3.85
C ARG A 447 -9.76 -38.84 4.34
N GLY A 448 -9.94 -37.65 3.76
CA GLY A 448 -11.07 -36.76 4.08
C GLY A 448 -10.75 -35.69 5.13
N PHE A 449 -9.51 -35.63 5.62
CA PHE A 449 -9.08 -34.64 6.60
C PHE A 449 -8.71 -33.33 5.89
N ARG A 450 -9.73 -32.62 5.39
CA ARG A 450 -9.58 -31.35 4.64
C ARG A 450 -8.90 -30.26 5.45
N GLU A 451 -9.14 -30.26 6.75
CA GLU A 451 -8.64 -29.25 7.68
C GLU A 451 -7.30 -29.63 8.30
N ALA A 452 -6.69 -30.74 7.84
CA ALA A 452 -5.40 -31.17 8.33
C ALA A 452 -4.35 -30.08 8.13
N ARG A 453 -3.79 -29.59 9.24
CA ARG A 453 -2.69 -28.63 9.24
C ARG A 453 -1.44 -29.30 9.78
N VAL A 454 -0.34 -29.13 9.06
CA VAL A 454 0.97 -29.60 9.47
C VAL A 454 1.78 -28.38 9.88
N GLU A 455 2.00 -28.25 11.17
CA GLU A 455 2.92 -27.29 11.76
C GLU A 455 4.29 -27.96 11.91
N TYR A 456 5.36 -27.18 11.95
CA TYR A 456 6.70 -27.72 12.14
C TYR A 456 7.49 -26.89 13.14
N ARG A 457 8.41 -27.56 13.83
CA ARG A 457 9.41 -26.94 14.67
C ARG A 457 10.79 -27.45 14.27
N MET A 458 11.69 -26.52 14.03
CA MET A 458 13.09 -26.81 13.78
C MET A 458 13.91 -26.61 15.03
N THR A 459 14.77 -27.57 15.34
CA THR A 459 15.72 -27.49 16.46
C THR A 459 17.13 -27.70 15.92
N PRO A 460 17.91 -26.63 15.73
CA PRO A 460 19.28 -26.75 15.23
C PRO A 460 20.18 -27.36 16.32
N ASN A 461 20.96 -28.36 15.93
CA ASN A 461 22.03 -28.94 16.73
C ASN A 461 23.38 -28.41 16.22
N VAL A 462 23.90 -27.42 16.93
CA VAL A 462 25.08 -26.65 16.55
C VAL A 462 26.38 -27.46 16.64
N GLU A 463 26.39 -28.56 17.40
CA GLU A 463 27.58 -29.40 17.63
C GLU A 463 27.86 -30.34 16.45
N ASN A 464 26.80 -30.92 15.87
CA ASN A 464 26.93 -31.89 14.77
C ASN A 464 26.53 -31.32 13.40
N GLY A 465 26.13 -30.04 13.34
CA GLY A 465 25.72 -29.38 12.10
C GLY A 465 24.44 -29.99 11.51
N ARG A 466 23.54 -30.47 12.37
CA ARG A 466 22.26 -31.05 11.94
C ARG A 466 21.08 -30.23 12.46
N ILE A 467 19.94 -30.35 11.79
CA ILE A 467 18.70 -29.74 12.23
C ILE A 467 17.60 -30.78 12.37
N ASP A 468 17.13 -30.97 13.61
CA ASP A 468 16.02 -31.86 13.88
C ASP A 468 14.71 -31.14 13.52
N VAL A 469 13.80 -31.85 12.86
CA VAL A 469 12.50 -31.29 12.42
C VAL A 469 11.38 -32.13 13.01
N SER A 470 10.57 -31.51 13.87
CA SER A 470 9.35 -32.10 14.45
C SER A 470 8.14 -31.54 13.71
N PHE A 471 7.34 -32.42 13.12
CA PHE A 471 6.06 -32.08 12.51
C PHE A 471 4.93 -32.29 13.52
N ASN A 472 4.17 -31.24 13.82
CA ASN A 472 2.96 -31.33 14.64
C ASN A 472 1.72 -31.28 13.75
N ILE A 473 0.94 -32.36 13.76
CA ILE A 473 -0.23 -32.50 12.91
C ILE A 473 -1.49 -32.19 13.71
N LYS A 474 -2.32 -31.29 13.18
CA LYS A 474 -3.69 -31.05 13.63
C LYS A 474 -4.61 -31.66 12.59
N GLU A 475 -5.11 -32.86 12.87
CA GLU A 475 -5.83 -33.68 11.87
C GLU A 475 -7.17 -33.07 11.45
N GLY A 476 -7.91 -32.46 12.40
CA GLY A 476 -9.25 -31.94 12.15
C GLY A 476 -10.30 -33.04 12.00
N GLU A 477 -11.47 -32.67 11.47
CA GLU A 477 -12.55 -33.62 11.22
C GLU A 477 -12.45 -34.26 9.83
N LYS A 478 -13.12 -35.41 9.68
CA LYS A 478 -13.20 -36.14 8.41
C LYS A 478 -14.47 -35.77 7.68
N PHE A 479 -14.32 -35.20 6.48
CA PHE A 479 -15.43 -34.75 5.65
C PHE A 479 -15.76 -35.72 4.51
N TYR A 480 -17.03 -35.69 4.11
CA TYR A 480 -17.58 -36.41 2.97
C TYR A 480 -18.20 -35.42 1.99
N VAL A 481 -18.19 -35.79 0.70
CA VAL A 481 -18.82 -34.98 -0.35
C VAL A 481 -20.33 -35.14 -0.22
N ASP A 482 -21.06 -34.06 0.01
CA ASP A 482 -22.54 -34.09 0.03
C ASP A 482 -23.08 -34.10 -1.40
N LYS A 483 -22.74 -33.05 -2.15
CA LYS A 483 -23.07 -32.87 -3.57
C LYS A 483 -22.03 -31.97 -4.24
N ILE A 484 -22.05 -31.97 -5.57
CA ILE A 484 -21.13 -31.20 -6.41
C ILE A 484 -21.93 -30.19 -7.21
N GLU A 485 -21.66 -28.92 -6.97
CA GLU A 485 -22.32 -27.78 -7.58
C GLU A 485 -21.36 -27.09 -8.54
N ILE A 486 -21.79 -26.91 -9.78
CA ILE A 486 -21.01 -26.25 -10.83
C ILE A 486 -21.65 -24.89 -11.10
N GLN A 487 -20.84 -23.84 -11.11
CA GLN A 487 -21.28 -22.46 -11.24
C GLN A 487 -20.47 -21.72 -12.32
N GLY A 488 -21.11 -20.79 -13.03
CA GLY A 488 -20.47 -19.94 -14.03
C GLY A 488 -20.35 -20.55 -15.44
N ASN A 489 -20.85 -21.77 -15.64
CA ASN A 489 -20.87 -22.44 -16.94
C ASN A 489 -22.11 -22.02 -17.78
N THR A 490 -22.02 -20.86 -18.44
CA THR A 490 -23.12 -20.31 -19.25
C THR A 490 -23.20 -20.94 -20.65
N THR A 491 -22.07 -21.26 -21.28
CA THR A 491 -22.00 -21.88 -22.62
C THR A 491 -21.69 -23.36 -22.53
N THR A 492 -20.79 -23.74 -21.63
CA THR A 492 -20.27 -25.09 -21.48
C THR A 492 -21.28 -25.94 -20.72
N ARG A 493 -21.64 -27.09 -21.31
CA ARG A 493 -22.61 -28.01 -20.71
C ARG A 493 -22.05 -28.56 -19.40
N ASP A 494 -22.88 -28.61 -18.35
CA ASP A 494 -22.53 -29.14 -17.02
C ASP A 494 -21.82 -30.50 -17.09
N LYS A 495 -22.31 -31.43 -17.92
CA LYS A 495 -21.70 -32.76 -18.10
C LYS A 495 -20.23 -32.75 -18.53
N VAL A 496 -19.78 -31.70 -19.23
CA VAL A 496 -18.40 -31.55 -19.70
C VAL A 496 -17.47 -31.20 -18.54
N ILE A 497 -17.96 -30.41 -17.58
CA ILE A 497 -17.22 -30.09 -16.36
C ILE A 497 -17.31 -31.28 -15.40
N ARG A 498 -18.51 -31.81 -15.19
CA ARG A 498 -18.79 -32.88 -14.23
C ARG A 498 -17.97 -34.16 -14.48
N ARG A 499 -17.73 -34.52 -15.75
CA ARG A 499 -16.92 -35.71 -16.09
C ARG A 499 -15.43 -35.58 -15.77
N GLU A 500 -14.92 -34.36 -15.60
CA GLU A 500 -13.51 -34.14 -15.22
C GLU A 500 -13.30 -34.16 -13.70
N ILE A 501 -14.39 -34.18 -12.93
CA ILE A 501 -14.38 -34.24 -11.47
C ILE A 501 -14.26 -35.71 -11.02
N ASP A 502 -13.18 -36.03 -10.29
CA ASP A 502 -12.89 -37.36 -9.71
C ASP A 502 -13.60 -37.63 -8.39
N LEU A 503 -14.57 -36.78 -8.06
CA LEU A 503 -15.30 -36.83 -6.82
C LEU A 503 -16.77 -37.15 -7.11
N ALA A 504 -17.39 -37.96 -6.24
CA ALA A 504 -18.78 -38.38 -6.31
C ALA A 504 -19.51 -38.07 -4.99
N PRO A 505 -20.80 -37.68 -5.04
CA PRO A 505 -21.62 -37.55 -3.84
C PRO A 505 -21.60 -38.81 -2.96
N GLY A 506 -21.43 -38.62 -1.65
CA GLY A 506 -21.43 -39.66 -0.63
C GLY A 506 -20.05 -40.27 -0.32
N GLU A 507 -19.01 -39.99 -1.11
CA GLU A 507 -17.67 -40.51 -0.82
C GLU A 507 -16.85 -39.59 0.09
N VAL A 508 -15.67 -40.05 0.50
CA VAL A 508 -14.72 -39.28 1.30
C VAL A 508 -14.24 -38.06 0.52
N PHE A 509 -14.21 -36.88 1.15
CA PHE A 509 -13.75 -35.66 0.50
C PHE A 509 -12.22 -35.67 0.32
N ASP A 510 -11.74 -36.27 -0.76
CA ASP A 510 -10.32 -36.36 -1.12
C ASP A 510 -9.82 -35.06 -1.77
N THR A 511 -9.02 -34.28 -1.04
CA THR A 511 -8.47 -33.01 -1.54
C THR A 511 -7.47 -33.18 -2.67
N VAL A 512 -6.80 -34.32 -2.77
CA VAL A 512 -5.84 -34.59 -3.85
C VAL A 512 -6.61 -34.83 -5.14
N ARG A 513 -7.73 -35.56 -5.07
CA ARG A 513 -8.65 -35.71 -6.21
C ARG A 513 -9.34 -34.41 -6.59
N GLU A 514 -9.69 -33.57 -5.62
CA GLU A 514 -10.18 -32.21 -5.87
C GLU A 514 -9.16 -31.38 -6.67
N LYS A 515 -7.92 -31.29 -6.19
CA LYS A 515 -6.81 -30.57 -6.87
C LYS A 515 -6.58 -31.13 -8.28
N ALA A 516 -6.57 -32.46 -8.44
CA ALA A 516 -6.41 -33.10 -9.75
C ALA A 516 -7.57 -32.77 -10.70
N SER A 517 -8.81 -32.77 -10.20
CA SER A 517 -10.00 -32.38 -10.96
C SER A 517 -9.92 -30.94 -11.44
N LYS A 518 -9.51 -30.02 -10.57
CA LYS A 518 -9.25 -28.61 -10.92
C LYS A 518 -8.22 -28.51 -12.06
N LYS A 519 -7.09 -29.20 -11.95
CA LYS A 519 -6.03 -29.20 -12.98
C LYS A 519 -6.53 -29.76 -14.32
N ARG A 520 -7.39 -30.80 -14.31
CA ARG A 520 -8.03 -31.32 -15.53
C ARG A 520 -8.95 -30.27 -16.18
N LEU A 521 -9.75 -29.57 -15.39
CA LEU A 521 -10.63 -28.50 -15.87
C LEU A 521 -9.85 -27.32 -16.46
N GLU A 522 -8.77 -26.88 -15.80
CA GLU A 522 -7.86 -25.87 -16.33
C GLU A 522 -7.21 -26.33 -17.65
N GLY A 523 -6.85 -27.61 -17.73
CA GLY A 523 -6.26 -28.24 -18.92
C GLY A 523 -7.20 -28.33 -20.13
N LEU A 524 -8.52 -28.14 -19.96
CA LEU A 524 -9.45 -28.07 -21.09
C LEU A 524 -9.30 -26.77 -21.90
N ASN A 525 -8.72 -25.72 -21.30
CA ASN A 525 -8.59 -24.39 -21.91
C ASN A 525 -9.92 -23.76 -22.38
N TYR A 526 -11.04 -24.19 -21.78
CA TYR A 526 -12.38 -23.61 -22.00
C TYR A 526 -12.68 -22.44 -21.04
N PHE A 527 -11.92 -22.36 -19.95
CA PHE A 527 -12.16 -21.44 -18.86
C PHE A 527 -10.95 -20.51 -18.69
N SER A 528 -11.18 -19.22 -18.50
CA SER A 528 -10.12 -18.27 -18.11
C SER A 528 -9.71 -18.47 -16.65
N LYS A 529 -10.63 -19.00 -15.83
CA LYS A 529 -10.41 -19.22 -14.40
C LYS A 529 -11.23 -20.40 -13.90
N VAL A 530 -10.63 -21.23 -13.05
CA VAL A 530 -11.29 -22.34 -12.35
C VAL A 530 -10.98 -22.23 -10.86
N GLU A 531 -12.02 -22.20 -10.04
CA GLU A 531 -11.92 -22.18 -8.58
C GLU A 531 -12.72 -23.36 -8.01
N THR A 532 -12.12 -24.03 -7.03
CA THR A 532 -12.79 -25.06 -6.23
C THR A 532 -12.70 -24.67 -4.77
N TYR A 533 -13.82 -24.80 -4.07
CA TYR A 533 -13.89 -24.60 -2.62
C TYR A 533 -15.04 -25.43 -2.07
N ALA A 534 -14.99 -25.72 -0.78
CA ALA A 534 -16.07 -26.44 -0.13
C ALA A 534 -16.91 -25.51 0.74
N GLU A 535 -18.21 -25.75 0.74
CA GLU A 535 -19.18 -25.09 1.62
C GLU A 535 -19.72 -26.08 2.63
N GLU A 536 -19.95 -25.61 3.86
CA GLU A 536 -20.64 -26.39 4.90
C GLU A 536 -22.09 -26.69 4.49
N THR A 537 -22.62 -27.80 5.00
CA THR A 537 -24.03 -28.18 4.82
C THR A 537 -24.70 -28.33 6.17
N ASP A 538 -26.04 -28.45 6.16
CA ASP A 538 -26.81 -28.71 7.37
C ASP A 538 -26.50 -30.08 8.00
N VAL A 539 -25.83 -30.97 7.27
CA VAL A 539 -25.41 -32.27 7.76
C VAL A 539 -23.97 -32.20 8.28
N PRO A 540 -23.72 -32.51 9.56
CA PRO A 540 -22.37 -32.50 10.12
C PRO A 540 -21.41 -33.38 9.32
N ASN A 541 -20.15 -32.95 9.18
CA ASN A 541 -19.10 -33.67 8.45
C ASN A 541 -19.42 -33.95 6.96
N ARG A 542 -20.41 -33.26 6.38
CA ARG A 542 -20.69 -33.27 4.95
C ARG A 542 -20.56 -31.87 4.38
N GLN A 543 -19.84 -31.78 3.28
CA GLN A 543 -19.56 -30.52 2.63
C GLN A 543 -19.89 -30.59 1.15
N LYS A 544 -20.38 -29.47 0.63
CA LYS A 544 -20.64 -29.30 -0.78
C LYS A 544 -19.35 -28.91 -1.49
N LEU A 545 -19.01 -29.56 -2.59
CA LEU A 545 -17.93 -29.10 -3.46
C LEU A 545 -18.51 -28.09 -4.47
N ILE A 546 -18.07 -26.84 -4.39
CA ILE A 546 -18.35 -25.82 -5.39
C ILE A 546 -17.22 -25.81 -6.42
N VAL A 547 -17.59 -25.91 -7.68
CA VAL A 547 -16.70 -25.71 -8.83
C VAL A 547 -17.18 -24.48 -9.59
N LYS A 548 -16.48 -23.37 -9.40
CA LYS A 548 -16.78 -22.11 -10.05
C LYS A 548 -15.85 -21.91 -11.24
N VAL A 549 -16.41 -21.66 -12.41
CA VAL A 549 -15.65 -21.43 -13.64
C VAL A 549 -15.99 -20.07 -14.24
N GLU A 550 -15.01 -19.45 -14.88
CA GLU A 550 -15.20 -18.29 -15.75
C GLU A 550 -14.88 -18.71 -17.18
N GLU A 551 -15.85 -18.57 -18.08
CA GLU A 551 -15.68 -19.03 -19.47
C GLU A 551 -14.74 -18.12 -20.26
N LYS A 552 -13.87 -18.74 -21.05
CA LYS A 552 -13.02 -18.04 -22.00
C LYS A 552 -13.85 -17.61 -23.20
N GLY A 553 -13.75 -16.35 -23.61
CA GLY A 553 -14.39 -15.87 -24.85
C GLY A 553 -13.87 -16.66 -26.06
N THR A 554 -14.78 -17.20 -26.87
CA THR A 554 -14.46 -18.08 -28.02
C THR A 554 -13.94 -17.33 -29.26
N GLY A 555 -13.67 -16.03 -29.16
CA GLY A 555 -13.16 -15.22 -30.26
C GLY A 555 -11.64 -15.06 -30.20
N GLU A 556 -10.89 -16.02 -30.74
CA GLU A 556 -9.46 -15.86 -30.98
C GLU A 556 -9.19 -15.99 -32.49
N VAL A 557 -8.94 -14.88 -33.17
CA VAL A 557 -8.41 -14.89 -34.54
C VAL A 557 -6.92 -15.15 -34.43
N SER A 558 -6.50 -16.39 -34.64
CA SER A 558 -5.08 -16.75 -34.68
C SER A 558 -4.52 -16.51 -36.09
N PHE A 559 -3.51 -15.64 -36.19
CA PHE A 559 -2.72 -15.45 -37.41
C PHE A 559 -1.35 -16.10 -37.19
N GLY A 560 -1.11 -17.24 -37.83
CA GLY A 560 0.20 -17.90 -37.83
C GLY A 560 0.95 -17.63 -39.14
N ALA A 561 2.13 -17.02 -39.06
CA ALA A 561 3.11 -17.00 -40.14
C ALA A 561 4.27 -17.94 -39.76
N GLY A 562 4.43 -19.06 -40.45
CA GLY A 562 5.54 -19.99 -40.26
C GLY A 562 6.58 -19.84 -41.37
N PHE A 563 7.86 -19.73 -41.01
CA PHE A 563 8.98 -19.93 -41.93
C PHE A 563 9.58 -21.31 -41.68
N SER A 564 9.43 -22.20 -42.66
CA SER A 564 10.14 -23.48 -42.74
C SER A 564 11.25 -23.36 -43.77
N SER A 565 12.46 -23.81 -43.43
CA SER A 565 13.63 -23.76 -44.32
C SER A 565 13.51 -24.66 -45.56
N VAL A 566 12.38 -25.35 -45.76
CA VAL A 566 12.20 -26.33 -46.84
C VAL A 566 10.98 -26.07 -47.73
N GLU A 567 10.06 -25.17 -47.40
CA GLU A 567 8.91 -24.88 -48.29
C GLU A 567 8.37 -23.46 -48.10
N LEU A 568 8.18 -22.74 -49.22
CA LEU A 568 7.65 -21.37 -49.27
C LEU A 568 6.28 -21.27 -48.59
N LEU A 569 6.15 -20.29 -47.68
CA LEU A 569 4.94 -19.67 -47.12
C LEU A 569 3.60 -20.40 -47.41
N THR A 570 3.11 -21.14 -46.41
CA THR A 570 1.72 -21.61 -46.37
C THR A 570 0.96 -20.89 -45.25
N GLY A 571 -0.11 -20.18 -45.63
CA GLY A 571 -1.07 -19.62 -44.70
C GLY A 571 -2.28 -20.54 -44.59
N ASN A 572 -2.60 -21.03 -43.40
CA ASN A 572 -3.79 -21.83 -43.15
C ASN A 572 -4.86 -20.97 -42.46
N LYS A 573 -6.05 -20.89 -43.06
CA LYS A 573 -7.24 -20.26 -42.49
C LYS A 573 -8.18 -21.37 -42.02
N ILE A 574 -8.28 -21.58 -40.71
CA ILE A 574 -9.30 -22.45 -40.11
C ILE A 574 -10.31 -21.51 -39.47
N GLY A 575 -11.54 -21.53 -39.99
CA GLY A 575 -12.65 -20.68 -39.55
C GLY A 575 -13.46 -21.26 -38.40
#